data_AF-A0A8C2ASI1-F1
#
_entry.id   AF-A0A8C2ASI1-F1
#
_cell.length_a   1.000
_cell.length_b   1.000
_cell.length_c   1.000
_cell.angle_alpha   90.00
_cell.angle_beta   90.00
_cell.angle_gamma   90.00
#
_symmetry.space_group_name_H-M   'P 1'
#
loop_
_entity.id
_entity.type
_entity.pdbx_description
1 polymer ?
#
loop_
_entity_poly.entity_id
_entity_poly.type
_entity_poly.pdbx_seq_one_letter_code
_entity_poly.pdbx_strand_id
1 'polypeptide(L)'
;MVWEQKSNVIAMMTQEVEGGKVKCQRYWPDTPRSPEMVDDRLQITLVKDQHLDNFVIRLIETNEIQRVTHLNYTGWPDHGTPTQPEQLLTFISYMRHIHQSGPIITHCSAGIGRSGTLICIDVVLGLISKDADVSLFFEQLT
;
A
#
# COMPACT_ATOMS: atom_id res chain seq x y z
N MET A 1 2.31 -12.62 -9.19
CA MET A 1 2.29 -11.16 -9.44
C MET A 1 3.41 -10.39 -8.75
N VAL A 2 3.41 -10.19 -7.42
CA VAL A 2 4.41 -9.34 -6.71
C VAL A 2 5.85 -9.81 -6.98
N TRP A 3 6.06 -11.13 -6.90
CA TRP A 3 7.33 -11.78 -7.23
C TRP A 3 7.73 -11.57 -8.70
N GLU A 4 6.88 -11.97 -9.64
CA GLU A 4 7.16 -11.92 -11.08
C GLU A 4 7.44 -10.50 -11.59
N GLN A 5 6.74 -9.50 -11.05
CA GLN A 5 6.92 -8.09 -11.40
C GLN A 5 8.09 -7.43 -10.66
N LYS A 6 8.78 -8.18 -9.79
CA LYS A 6 9.91 -7.70 -8.97
C LYS A 6 9.55 -6.48 -8.13
N SER A 7 8.30 -6.43 -7.64
CA SER A 7 7.80 -5.35 -6.79
C SER A 7 8.36 -5.46 -5.38
N ASN A 8 9.00 -4.41 -4.89
CA ASN A 8 9.52 -4.38 -3.52
C ASN A 8 8.61 -3.66 -2.52
N VAL A 9 7.53 -2.99 -2.99
CA VAL A 9 6.58 -2.27 -2.13
C VAL A 9 5.14 -2.65 -2.50
N ILE A 10 4.33 -2.90 -1.48
CA ILE A 10 2.87 -2.98 -1.56
C ILE A 10 2.27 -1.83 -0.74
N ALA A 11 1.38 -1.05 -1.34
CA ALA A 11 0.59 -0.02 -0.68
C ALA A 11 -0.88 -0.46 -0.59
N MET A 12 -1.26 -0.99 0.57
CA MET A 12 -2.61 -1.40 0.93
C MET A 12 -3.34 -0.22 1.56
N MET A 13 -4.40 0.25 0.91
CA MET A 13 -5.18 1.43 1.32
C MET A 13 -6.54 1.05 1.89
N THR A 14 -6.63 -0.05 2.64
CA THR A 14 -7.87 -0.53 3.26
C THR A 14 -7.55 -1.37 4.48
N GLN A 15 -8.46 -1.42 5.45
CA GLN A 15 -8.43 -2.46 6.46
C GLN A 15 -8.99 -3.77 5.89
N GLU A 16 -8.74 -4.89 6.57
CA GLU A 16 -9.30 -6.20 6.21
C GLU A 16 -10.84 -6.20 6.32
N VAL A 17 -11.35 -5.56 7.38
CA VAL A 17 -12.77 -5.43 7.68
C VAL A 17 -13.09 -3.99 8.03
N GLU A 18 -14.13 -3.42 7.42
CA GLU A 18 -14.62 -2.06 7.68
C GLU A 18 -16.14 -2.11 7.85
N GLY A 19 -16.68 -1.54 8.93
CA GLY A 19 -18.12 -1.55 9.19
C GLY A 19 -18.75 -2.94 9.20
N GLY A 20 -17.99 -3.96 9.65
CA GLY A 20 -18.43 -5.36 9.66
C GLY A 20 -18.42 -6.07 8.31
N LYS A 21 -17.96 -5.41 7.23
CA LYS A 21 -17.83 -5.98 5.90
C LYS A 21 -16.38 -6.29 5.58
N VAL A 22 -16.12 -7.49 5.04
CA VAL A 22 -14.79 -7.85 4.52
C VAL A 22 -14.48 -7.00 3.30
N LYS A 23 -13.32 -6.33 3.32
CA LYS A 23 -12.83 -5.46 2.25
C LYS A 23 -11.64 -6.07 1.51
N CYS A 24 -10.77 -6.75 2.25
CA CYS A 24 -9.63 -7.47 1.72
C CYS A 24 -9.35 -8.66 2.63
N GLN A 25 -9.19 -9.86 2.08
CA GLN A 25 -8.66 -10.96 2.86
C GLN A 25 -7.18 -10.72 3.15
N ARG A 26 -6.75 -11.13 4.34
CA ARG A 26 -5.33 -11.18 4.67
C ARG A 26 -4.61 -12.17 3.76
N TYR A 27 -3.53 -11.72 3.14
CA TYR A 27 -2.69 -12.49 2.23
C TYR A 27 -1.23 -12.59 2.69
N TRP A 28 -0.99 -12.31 3.98
CA TRP A 28 0.32 -12.40 4.62
C TRP A 28 0.21 -13.22 5.92
N PRO A 29 1.31 -13.84 6.40
CA PRO A 29 1.31 -14.62 7.64
C PRO A 29 0.90 -13.78 8.85
N ASP A 30 0.15 -14.35 9.80
CA ASP A 30 -0.18 -13.68 11.07
C ASP A 30 0.89 -13.90 12.13
N THR A 31 1.68 -14.96 11.97
CA THR A 31 2.66 -15.39 12.93
C THR A 31 4.06 -15.02 12.44
N PRO A 32 4.75 -14.09 13.11
CA PRO A 32 6.11 -13.71 12.72
C PRO A 32 7.05 -14.92 12.70
N ARG A 33 7.94 -14.95 11.70
CA ARG A 33 8.95 -16.01 11.52
C ARG A 33 8.37 -17.41 11.28
N SER A 34 7.07 -17.53 11.00
CA SER A 34 6.46 -18.75 10.50
C SER A 34 6.35 -18.66 8.97
N PRO A 35 7.08 -19.49 8.21
CA PRO A 35 6.94 -19.52 6.76
C PRO A 35 5.59 -20.10 6.34
N GLU A 36 4.92 -19.48 5.38
CA GLU A 36 3.69 -19.96 4.77
C GLU A 36 3.85 -20.11 3.26
N MET A 37 3.33 -21.19 2.69
CA MET A 37 3.32 -21.41 1.25
C MET A 37 2.16 -20.63 0.63
N VAL A 38 2.47 -19.75 -0.34
CA VAL A 38 1.46 -19.06 -1.16
C VAL A 38 0.99 -19.98 -2.30
N ASP A 39 1.94 -20.71 -2.89
CA ASP A 39 1.72 -21.76 -3.88
C ASP A 39 2.82 -22.84 -3.77
N ASP A 40 2.94 -23.75 -4.73
CA ASP A 40 3.93 -24.84 -4.70
C ASP A 40 5.40 -24.38 -4.73
N ARG A 41 5.68 -23.12 -5.06
CA ARG A 41 7.04 -22.59 -5.28
C ARG A 41 7.37 -21.39 -4.40
N LEU A 42 6.38 -20.56 -4.12
CA LEU A 42 6.56 -19.32 -3.38
C LEU A 42 6.21 -19.51 -1.91
N GLN A 43 7.22 -19.37 -1.06
CA GLN A 43 7.08 -19.31 0.38
C GLN A 43 7.31 -17.88 0.84
N ILE A 44 6.47 -17.39 1.75
CA ILE A 44 6.60 -16.07 2.36
C ILE A 44 6.75 -16.18 3.87
N THR A 45 7.52 -15.26 4.46
CA THR A 45 7.71 -15.17 5.91
C THR A 45 7.55 -13.73 6.36
N LEU A 46 6.74 -13.49 7.38
CA LEU A 46 6.64 -12.20 8.05
C LEU A 46 7.85 -12.01 8.97
N VAL A 47 8.75 -11.10 8.60
CA VAL A 47 10.01 -10.85 9.32
C VAL A 47 9.85 -9.74 10.36
N LYS A 48 9.08 -8.71 10.01
CA LYS A 48 8.80 -7.56 10.88
C LYS A 48 7.35 -7.15 10.73
N ASP A 49 6.70 -6.81 11.84
CA ASP A 49 5.36 -6.22 11.89
C ASP A 49 5.40 -5.03 12.85
N GLN A 50 5.26 -3.82 12.32
CA GLN A 50 5.36 -2.57 13.06
C GLN A 50 4.08 -1.77 12.90
N HIS A 51 3.39 -1.52 14.02
CA HIS A 51 2.13 -0.78 14.06
C HIS A 51 2.41 0.67 14.45
N LEU A 52 1.98 1.60 13.62
CA LEU A 52 1.95 3.04 13.88
C LEU A 52 0.49 3.50 13.93
N ASP A 53 0.25 4.74 14.35
CA ASP A 53 -1.11 5.24 14.58
C ASP A 53 -2.03 5.14 13.35
N ASN A 54 -1.50 5.43 12.16
CA ASN A 54 -2.31 5.54 10.92
C ASN A 54 -1.88 4.57 9.81
N PHE A 55 -0.82 3.79 10.02
CA PHE A 55 -0.43 2.74 9.09
C PHE A 55 0.44 1.67 9.74
N VAL A 56 0.44 0.48 9.15
CA VAL A 56 1.24 -0.67 9.58
C VAL A 56 2.31 -0.95 8.53
N ILE A 57 3.52 -1.26 8.98
CA ILE A 57 4.66 -1.60 8.14
C ILE A 57 5.02 -3.07 8.39
N ARG A 58 4.99 -3.87 7.34
CA ARG A 58 5.39 -5.27 7.37
C ARG A 58 6.55 -5.51 6.44
N LEU A 59 7.55 -6.26 6.92
CA LEU A 59 8.62 -6.78 6.07
C LEU A 59 8.34 -8.25 5.82
N ILE A 60 8.14 -8.60 4.55
CA ILE A 60 7.87 -9.95 4.10
C ILE A 60 9.07 -10.39 3.26
N GLU A 61 9.64 -11.54 3.62
CA GLU A 61 10.71 -12.19 2.85
C GLU A 61 10.16 -13.40 2.11
N THR A 62 10.72 -13.66 0.94
CA THR A 62 10.44 -14.85 0.14
C THR A 62 11.60 -15.85 0.25
N ASN A 63 11.34 -17.13 -0.04
CA ASN A 63 12.39 -18.15 -0.17
C ASN A 63 13.41 -17.88 -1.29
N GLU A 64 13.11 -16.97 -2.21
CA GLU A 64 14.00 -16.54 -3.29
C GLU A 64 14.73 -15.20 -2.98
N ILE A 65 14.81 -14.82 -1.70
CA ILE A 65 15.59 -13.67 -1.18
C ILE A 65 15.06 -12.29 -1.66
N GLN A 66 13.84 -12.21 -2.22
CA GLN A 66 13.15 -10.92 -2.39
C GLN A 66 12.54 -10.47 -1.07
N ARG A 67 12.79 -9.21 -0.73
CA ARG A 67 12.17 -8.47 0.37
C ARG A 67 11.07 -7.57 -0.17
N VAL A 68 9.89 -7.67 0.43
CA VAL A 68 8.74 -6.84 0.12
C VAL A 68 8.34 -6.07 1.37
N THR A 69 8.29 -4.75 1.28
CA THR A 69 7.70 -3.92 2.32
C THR A 69 6.21 -3.73 2.02
N HIS A 70 5.38 -4.30 2.88
CA HIS A 70 3.93 -4.13 2.84
C HIS A 70 3.52 -2.98 3.76
N LEU A 71 3.09 -1.89 3.15
CA LEU A 71 2.60 -0.69 3.81
C LEU A 71 1.08 -0.71 3.79
N ASN A 72 0.46 -0.68 4.98
CA ASN A 72 -0.98 -0.71 5.12
C ASN A 72 -1.50 0.56 5.78
N TYR A 73 -2.10 1.47 5.02
CA TYR A 73 -2.70 2.70 5.54
C TYR A 73 -4.08 2.41 6.15
N THR A 74 -4.20 2.59 7.47
CA THR A 74 -5.39 2.28 8.27
C THR A 74 -6.24 3.51 8.58
N GLY A 75 -5.68 4.72 8.42
CA GLY A 75 -6.36 6.00 8.67
C GLY A 75 -7.37 6.46 7.60
N TRP A 76 -7.88 5.54 6.76
CA TRP A 76 -8.84 5.85 5.70
C TRP A 76 -10.15 5.08 5.88
N PRO A 77 -11.24 5.74 6.33
CA PRO A 77 -12.55 5.10 6.48
C PRO A 77 -13.21 4.77 5.13
N ASP A 78 -14.07 3.75 5.11
CA ASP A 78 -14.72 3.21 3.90
C ASP A 78 -15.58 4.22 3.11
N HIS A 79 -16.19 5.18 3.82
CA HIS A 79 -17.15 6.15 3.24
C HIS A 79 -16.71 7.60 3.43
N GLY A 80 -15.42 7.89 3.24
CA GLY A 80 -14.91 9.25 3.36
C GLY A 80 -13.50 9.45 2.82
N THR A 81 -12.90 10.53 3.26
CA THR A 81 -11.50 10.88 3.02
C THR A 81 -10.65 10.49 4.23
N PRO A 82 -9.31 10.47 4.13
CA PRO A 82 -8.44 10.31 5.29
C PRO A 82 -8.84 11.29 6.39
N THR A 83 -8.94 10.82 7.63
CA THR A 83 -9.28 11.66 8.79
C THR A 83 -8.18 12.68 9.08
N GLN A 84 -6.94 12.36 8.73
CA GLN A 84 -5.74 13.18 8.89
C GLN A 84 -4.95 13.18 7.57
N PRO A 85 -5.17 14.16 6.68
CA PRO A 85 -4.49 14.23 5.38
C PRO A 85 -2.95 14.26 5.47
N GLU A 86 -2.40 14.88 6.52
CA GLU A 86 -0.97 14.92 6.81
C GLU A 86 -0.35 13.52 7.03
N GLN A 87 -1.14 12.58 7.53
CA GLN A 87 -0.72 11.20 7.74
C GLN A 87 -0.65 10.45 6.41
N LEU A 88 -1.56 10.75 5.47
CA LEU A 88 -1.47 10.25 4.11
C LEU A 88 -0.22 10.80 3.40
N LEU A 89 0.12 12.08 3.59
CA LEU A 89 1.35 12.65 3.04
C LEU A 89 2.60 11.99 3.64
N THR A 90 2.60 11.72 4.95
CA THR A 90 3.67 10.99 5.64
C THR A 90 3.82 9.57 5.07
N PHE A 91 2.69 8.88 4.85
CA PHE A 91 2.65 7.56 4.21
C PHE A 91 3.24 7.60 2.80
N ILE A 92 2.85 8.56 1.96
CA ILE A 92 3.37 8.72 0.59
C ILE A 92 4.88 9.00 0.61
N SER A 93 5.32 9.91 1.48
CA SER A 93 6.75 10.23 1.64
C SER A 93 7.55 8.98 2.01
N TYR A 94 7.07 8.21 2.99
CA TYR A 94 7.70 6.95 3.40
C TYR A 94 7.71 5.92 2.27
N MET A 95 6.57 5.73 1.58
CA MET A 95 6.44 4.83 0.42
C MET A 95 7.47 5.14 -0.67
N ARG A 96 7.63 6.41 -1.03
CA ARG A 96 8.64 6.84 -2.02
C ARG A 96 10.07 6.64 -1.52
N HIS A 97 10.31 6.87 -0.24
CA HIS A 97 11.64 6.72 0.36
C HIS A 97 12.13 5.27 0.36
N ILE A 98 11.24 4.31 0.66
CA ILE A 98 11.61 2.89 0.74
C ILE A 98 11.53 2.17 -0.61
N HIS A 99 10.84 2.74 -1.60
CA HIS A 99 10.78 2.19 -2.94
C HIS A 99 12.18 2.18 -3.56
N GLN A 100 12.57 1.06 -4.16
CA GLN A 100 13.91 0.89 -4.74
C GLN A 100 13.83 0.50 -6.20
N SER A 101 12.93 -0.43 -6.55
CA SER A 101 12.80 -0.95 -7.91
C SER A 101 11.47 -1.64 -8.13
N GLY A 102 11.16 -1.94 -9.40
CA GLY A 102 9.89 -2.54 -9.78
C GLY A 102 8.68 -1.62 -9.58
N PRO A 103 7.48 -2.05 -9.97
CA PRO A 103 6.27 -1.28 -9.76
C PRO A 103 5.84 -1.34 -8.28
N ILE A 104 5.31 -0.23 -7.76
CA ILE A 104 4.62 -0.22 -6.47
C ILE A 104 3.24 -0.86 -6.66
N ILE A 105 2.93 -1.88 -5.88
CA ILE A 105 1.63 -2.56 -5.95
C ILE A 105 0.64 -1.81 -5.05
N THR A 106 -0.25 -1.03 -5.65
CA THR A 106 -1.27 -0.28 -4.91
C THR A 106 -2.62 -0.97 -5.02
N HIS A 107 -3.29 -1.22 -3.89
CA HIS A 107 -4.66 -1.73 -3.88
C HIS A 107 -5.46 -1.20 -2.68
N CYS A 108 -6.78 -1.40 -2.73
CA CYS A 108 -7.68 -1.17 -1.61
C CYS A 108 -8.65 -2.35 -1.51
N SER A 109 -9.97 -2.12 -1.57
CA SER A 109 -10.97 -3.17 -1.72
C SER A 109 -11.28 -3.44 -3.21
N ALA A 110 -11.93 -2.48 -3.90
CA ALA A 110 -12.22 -2.59 -5.34
C ALA A 110 -11.03 -2.20 -6.25
N GLY A 111 -9.96 -1.63 -5.69
CA GLY A 111 -8.76 -1.22 -6.44
C GLY A 111 -8.91 0.07 -7.26
N ILE A 112 -9.95 0.87 -7.03
CA ILE A 112 -10.24 2.08 -7.83
C ILE A 112 -10.18 3.35 -6.98
N GLY A 113 -11.05 3.52 -5.98
CA GLY A 113 -11.19 4.78 -5.23
C GLY A 113 -9.93 5.20 -4.45
N ARG A 114 -9.68 4.60 -3.29
CA ARG A 114 -8.53 4.94 -2.41
C ARG A 114 -7.18 4.75 -3.12
N SER A 115 -7.08 3.73 -3.98
CA SER A 115 -5.90 3.46 -4.80
C SER A 115 -5.65 4.56 -5.82
N GLY A 116 -6.67 4.97 -6.58
CA GLY A 116 -6.57 6.06 -7.56
C GLY A 116 -6.25 7.39 -6.90
N THR A 117 -6.86 7.69 -5.76
CA THR A 117 -6.54 8.91 -5.00
C THR A 117 -5.09 8.92 -4.51
N LEU A 118 -4.57 7.80 -3.99
CA LEU A 118 -3.16 7.67 -3.63
C LEU A 118 -2.25 7.95 -4.83
N ILE A 119 -2.50 7.29 -5.96
CA ILE A 119 -1.71 7.45 -7.20
C ILE A 119 -1.74 8.90 -7.68
N CYS A 120 -2.92 9.51 -7.70
CA CYS A 120 -3.09 10.90 -8.12
C CYS A 120 -2.25 11.85 -7.26
N ILE A 121 -2.32 11.72 -5.92
CA ILE A 121 -1.55 12.56 -5.01
C ILE A 121 -0.04 12.33 -5.19
N ASP A 122 0.41 11.08 -5.31
CA ASP A 122 1.84 10.76 -5.51
C ASP A 122 2.40 11.36 -6.81
N VAL A 123 1.64 11.26 -7.90
CA VAL A 123 1.99 11.86 -9.20
C VAL A 123 2.06 13.37 -9.08
N VAL A 124 1.04 14.02 -8.52
CA VAL A 124 1.00 15.48 -8.34
C VAL A 124 2.19 15.96 -7.50
N LEU A 125 2.47 15.31 -6.37
CA LEU A 125 3.63 15.65 -5.54
C LEU A 125 4.95 15.45 -6.28
N GLY A 126 5.02 14.46 -7.18
CA GLY A 126 6.19 14.21 -8.02
C GLY A 126 6.37 15.22 -9.16
N LEU A 127 5.29 15.83 -9.64
CA LEU A 127 5.33 16.92 -10.61
C LEU A 127 5.74 18.24 -9.93
N ILE A 128 5.14 18.55 -8.78
CA ILE A 128 5.49 19.73 -7.98
C ILE A 128 6.97 19.72 -7.59
N SER A 129 7.51 18.58 -7.16
CA SER A 129 8.94 18.48 -6.77
C SER A 129 9.91 18.67 -7.94
N LYS A 130 9.42 18.59 -9.17
CA LYS A 130 10.18 18.82 -10.41
C LYS A 130 9.88 20.18 -11.05
N ASP A 131 9.11 21.03 -10.38
CA ASP A 131 8.65 22.34 -10.89
C ASP A 131 7.92 22.22 -12.25
N ALA A 132 7.15 21.13 -12.42
CA ALA A 132 6.37 20.86 -13.62
C ALA A 132 4.92 21.33 -13.45
N ASP A 133 4.28 21.71 -14.57
CA ASP A 133 2.87 22.11 -14.58
C ASP A 133 1.96 20.97 -14.12
N VAL A 134 1.05 21.28 -13.19
CA VAL A 134 0.05 20.35 -12.65
C VAL A 134 -1.32 20.74 -13.17
N SER A 135 -2.00 19.81 -13.86
CA SER A 135 -3.40 19.95 -14.24
C SER A 135 -4.21 18.80 -13.64
N LEU A 136 -5.22 19.14 -12.85
CA LEU A 136 -6.23 18.21 -12.35
C LEU A 136 -7.56 18.56 -13.02
N PHE A 137 -8.05 17.68 -13.89
CA PHE A 137 -9.38 17.82 -14.46
C PHE A 137 -10.42 17.32 -13.45
N PHE A 138 -11.17 18.26 -12.86
CA PHE A 138 -12.40 17.95 -12.15
C PHE A 138 -13.57 18.13 -13.13
N GLU A 139 -14.12 17.04 -13.65
CA GLU A 139 -15.46 17.09 -14.21
C GLU A 139 -16.43 17.34 -13.04
N GLN A 140 -16.93 18.57 -12.94
CA GLN A 140 -18.06 18.86 -12.06
C GLN A 140 -19.26 18.09 -12.59
N LEU A 141 -19.58 16.96 -11.96
CA LEU A 141 -20.90 16.35 -12.06
C LEU A 141 -21.88 17.32 -11.38
N THR A 142 -22.45 18.22 -12.17
CA THR A 142 -23.65 19.00 -11.83
C THR A 142 -24.90 18.14 -11.83
#